data_AF-A0A087DKJ2-F1
#
_entry.id   AF-A0A087DKJ2-F1
#
_cell.length_a   1.000
_cell.length_b   1.000
_cell.length_c   1.000
_cell.angle_alpha   90.00
_cell.angle_beta   90.00
_cell.angle_gamma   90.00
#
_symmetry.space_group_name_H-M   'P 1'
#
loop_
_entity.id
_entity.type
_entity.pdbx_description
1 polymer ?
#
loop_
_entity_poly.entity_id
_entity_poly.type
_entity_poly.pdbx_seq_one_letter_code
_entity_poly.pdbx_strand_id
1 'polypeptide(L)' 'MREWIEPPDVLPTCPIHGCAMYPARPIPCPECEAESEDHYADIGDADIWILEDE' A
#
# COMPACT_ATOMS: atom_id res chain seq x y z
N MET A 1 10.91 20.22 -32.98
CA MET A 1 11.12 18.84 -32.50
C MET A 1 10.85 18.84 -31.02
N ARG A 2 10.04 17.91 -30.50
CA ARG A 2 9.87 17.74 -29.05
C ARG A 2 11.04 16.91 -28.57
N GLU A 3 11.93 17.53 -27.80
CA GLU A 3 12.99 16.86 -27.07
C GLU A 3 12.39 15.80 -26.15
N TRP A 4 12.78 14.54 -26.38
CA TRP A 4 12.47 13.44 -25.46
C TRP A 4 13.44 13.54 -24.28
N ILE A 5 12.89 13.74 -23.09
CA ILE A 5 13.65 13.72 -21.84
C ILE A 5 13.54 12.30 -21.30
N GLU A 6 14.65 11.57 -21.28
CA GLU A 6 14.71 10.29 -20.58
C GLU A 6 14.41 10.54 -19.09
N PRO A 7 13.40 9.88 -18.51
CA PRO A 7 13.16 10.01 -17.09
C PRO A 7 14.41 9.52 -16.35
N PRO A 8 14.82 10.20 -15.27
CA PRO A 8 15.97 9.77 -14.49
C PRO A 8 15.80 8.32 -14.05
N ASP A 9 16.90 7.56 -14.05
CA ASP A 9 16.98 6.16 -13.58
C ASP A 9 16.88 6.10 -12.04
N VAL A 10 15.84 6.73 -11.49
CA VAL A 10 15.50 6.66 -10.08
C VAL A 10 14.63 5.45 -9.89
N LEU A 11 15.16 4.49 -9.13
CA LEU A 11 14.37 3.36 -8.63
C LEU A 11 13.12 3.90 -7.93
N PRO A 12 11.95 3.27 -8.11
CA PRO A 12 10.77 3.69 -7.38
C PRO A 12 11.05 3.55 -5.88
N THR A 13 10.76 4.60 -5.12
CA THR A 13 10.82 4.60 -3.66
C THR A 13 9.43 4.79 -3.10
N CYS A 14 9.14 4.19 -1.95
CA CYS A 14 7.92 4.48 -1.22
C CYS A 14 7.87 5.98 -0.87
N PRO A 15 6.81 6.72 -1.22
CA PRO A 15 6.73 8.16 -0.90
C PRO A 15 6.55 8.43 0.60
N ILE A 16 6.13 7.43 1.37
CA ILE A 16 5.89 7.54 2.81
C ILE A 16 7.16 7.19 3.59
N HIS A 17 7.78 6.05 3.28
CA HIS A 17 8.89 5.50 4.06
C HIS A 17 10.27 5.65 3.39
N GLY A 18 10.32 6.05 2.11
CA GLY A 18 11.59 6.13 1.36
C GLY A 18 12.21 4.76 1.00
N CYS A 19 11.54 3.65 1.31
CA CYS A 19 12.02 2.30 1.02
C CYS A 19 12.22 2.07 -0.48
N ALA A 20 13.29 1.40 -0.86
CA ALA A 20 13.51 0.97 -2.24
C ALA A 20 12.44 -0.07 -2.64
N MET A 21 11.70 0.22 -3.71
CA MET A 21 10.58 -0.62 -4.18
C MET A 21 11.01 -1.55 -5.31
N TYR A 22 12.24 -2.08 -5.28
CA TYR A 22 12.73 -3.00 -6.30
C TYR A 22 12.54 -4.47 -5.88
N PRO A 23 11.93 -5.34 -6.72
CA PRO A 23 11.29 -5.05 -8.00
C PRO A 23 9.99 -4.25 -7.81
N ALA A 24 9.62 -3.44 -8.83
CA ALA A 24 8.40 -2.65 -8.85
C ALA A 24 7.17 -3.57 -8.83
N ARG A 25 6.77 -3.97 -7.62
CA ARG A 25 5.54 -4.70 -7.31
C ARG A 25 4.35 -3.75 -7.34
N PRO A 26 3.13 -4.23 -7.64
CA PRO A 26 1.93 -3.44 -7.38
C PRO A 26 1.91 -3.06 -5.89
N ILE A 27 2.00 -1.74 -5.63
CA ILE A 27 2.10 -1.04 -4.33
C ILE A 27 1.02 -1.57 -3.37
N PRO A 28 1.24 -1.81 -2.04
CA PRO A 28 2.10 -1.12 -1.06
C PRO A 28 3.55 -1.62 -0.85
N CYS A 29 4.39 -0.81 -0.18
CA CYS A 29 5.70 -1.25 0.32
C CYS A 29 5.53 -2.15 1.55
N PRO A 30 6.52 -2.97 1.93
CA PRO A 30 6.39 -3.86 3.10
C PRO A 30 5.94 -3.14 4.38
N GLU A 31 6.44 -1.93 4.62
CA GLU A 31 6.07 -1.14 5.80
C GLU A 31 4.66 -0.56 5.67
N CYS A 32 4.23 -0.16 4.48
CA CYS A 32 2.84 0.23 4.24
C CYS A 32 1.86 -0.95 4.32
N GLU A 33 2.31 -2.15 3.96
CA GLU A 33 1.52 -3.38 4.02
C GLU A 33 1.27 -3.77 5.49
N ALA A 34 2.32 -3.75 6.32
CA ALA A 34 2.20 -4.00 7.76
C ALA A 34 1.23 -3.02 8.44
N GLU A 35 1.40 -1.71 8.19
CA GLU A 35 0.49 -0.68 8.73
C GLU A 35 -0.96 -0.87 8.25
N SER A 36 -1.17 -1.42 7.04
CA SER A 36 -2.51 -1.72 6.53
C SER A 36 -3.14 -2.98 7.12
N GLU A 37 -2.31 -3.98 7.47
CA GLU A 37 -2.77 -5.25 8.05
C GLU A 37 -3.26 -5.06 9.50
N ASP A 38 -2.62 -4.16 10.27
CA ASP A 38 -3.08 -3.76 11.61
C ASP A 38 -4.52 -3.21 11.60
N HIS A 39 -4.96 -2.59 10.51
CA HIS A 39 -6.34 -2.11 10.39
C HIS A 39 -7.38 -3.22 10.15
N TYR A 40 -7.00 -4.39 9.66
CA TYR A 40 -7.94 -5.48 9.36
C TYR A 40 -8.21 -6.39 10.57
N ALA A 41 -7.33 -6.39 11.56
CA ALA A 41 -7.50 -7.14 12.80
C ALA A 41 -8.55 -6.53 13.75
N ASP A 42 -8.86 -5.23 13.61
CA ASP A 42 -9.83 -4.51 14.47
C ASP A 42 -11.26 -4.51 13.89
N ILE A 43 -11.41 -4.79 12.58
CA ILE A 43 -12.73 -4.79 11.89
C ILE A 43 -13.39 -6.19 11.93
N GLY A 44 -12.66 -7.24 12.32
CA GLY A 44 -13.14 -8.62 12.33
C GLY A 44 -14.01 -9.03 13.53
N ASP A 45 -14.09 -8.20 14.57
CA ASP A 45 -14.81 -8.52 15.82
C ASP A 45 -16.05 -7.66 16.07
N ALA A 46 -16.32 -6.65 15.24
CA ALA A 46 -17.51 -5.79 15.37
C ALA A 46 -18.52 -6.07 14.23
N ASP A 47 -19.59 -6.79 14.59
CA ASP A 47 -20.92 -6.62 13.99
C ASP A 47 -21.26 -7.31 12.65
N ILE A 48 -20.73 -8.49 12.33
CA ILE A 48 -21.31 -9.33 11.24
C ILE A 48 -22.54 -10.14 11.71
N TRP A 49 -22.83 -10.21 13.02
CA TRP A 49 -23.90 -11.05 13.58
C TRP A 49 -25.08 -10.31 14.26
N ILE A 50 -25.19 -8.98 14.15
CA ILE A 50 -26.29 -8.21 14.78
C ILE A 50 -27.39 -7.83 13.76
N LEU A 51 -27.81 -8.76 12.90
CA LEU A 51 -28.97 -8.58 12.02
C LEU A 51 -29.87 -9.81 11.88
N GLU A 52 -29.80 -10.78 12.80
CA GLU A 52 -30.77 -11.88 12.86
C GLU A 52 -31.10 -12.26 14.32
N ASP A 53 -31.77 -11.36 15.07
CA ASP A 53 -32.80 -11.71 16.07
C ASP A 53 -33.36 -10.41 16.70
N GLU A 54 -34.45 -9.86 16.12
CA GLU A 54 -35.70 -9.45 16.80
C GLU A 54 -36.67 -8.72 15.85
#